data_AF-A0A6J4NB67-F1
#
_entry.id   AF-A0A6J4NB67-F1
#
_cell.length_a   1.000
_cell.length_b   1.000
_cell.length_c   1.000
_cell.angle_alpha   90.00
_cell.angle_beta   90.00
_cell.angle_gamma   90.00
#
_symmetry.space_group_name_H-M   'P 1'
#
loop_
_entity.id
_entity.type
_entity.pdbx_description
1 polymer ?
#
loop_
_entity_poly.entity_id
_entity_poly.type
_entity_poly.pdbx_seq_one_letter_code
_entity_poly.pdbx_strand_id
1 'polypeptide(L)'
;MLDNAQLQPLNQQNLDIRSTKREEMNLYPLDTFKYEFAGREIWIDFEIPEFTAICPFSDFPDFATIKLKYVPNERCIELKS
;
A
#
# COMPACT_ATOMS: atom_id res chain seq x y z
N MET A 1 37.00 -12.56 -8.58
CA MET A 1 36.05 -13.02 -9.61
C MET A 1 34.65 -12.93 -9.00
N LEU A 2 34.10 -11.73 -8.89
CA LEU A 2 32.68 -11.55 -8.56
C LEU A 2 32.03 -11.17 -9.88
N ASP A 3 31.51 -12.19 -10.55
CA ASP A 3 30.90 -12.05 -11.85
C ASP A 3 29.70 -11.11 -11.75
N ASN A 4 29.63 -10.24 -12.76
CA ASN A 4 28.52 -9.36 -13.06
C ASN A 4 27.20 -10.14 -13.00
N ALA A 5 26.50 -10.10 -11.87
CA ALA A 5 25.08 -10.41 -11.86
C ALA A 5 24.37 -9.27 -12.60
N GLN A 6 24.30 -9.40 -13.93
CA GLN A 6 23.38 -8.60 -14.72
C GLN A 6 21.99 -8.86 -14.16
N LEU A 7 21.47 -7.88 -13.41
CA LEU A 7 20.06 -7.86 -13.03
C LEU A 7 19.28 -8.01 -14.33
N GLN A 8 18.55 -9.12 -14.44
CA GLN A 8 17.65 -9.33 -15.56
C GLN A 8 16.75 -8.09 -15.69
N PRO A 9 16.43 -7.64 -16.91
CA PRO A 9 15.50 -6.53 -17.06
C PRO A 9 14.24 -6.83 -16.25
N LEU A 10 13.80 -5.87 -15.44
CA LEU A 10 12.69 -6.00 -14.48
C LEU A 10 11.39 -6.52 -15.13
N ASN A 11 11.34 -6.48 -16.46
CA ASN A 11 10.23 -6.89 -17.27
C ASN A 11 10.73 -7.62 -18.52
N GLN A 12 10.67 -8.96 -18.49
CA GLN A 12 10.98 -9.81 -19.65
C GLN A 12 9.85 -9.82 -20.70
N GLN A 13 8.70 -9.25 -20.37
CA GLN A 13 7.48 -9.31 -21.19
C GLN A 13 7.26 -8.04 -22.04
N ASN A 14 8.20 -7.08 -22.04
CA ASN A 14 8.09 -5.79 -22.76
C ASN A 14 6.82 -4.97 -22.42
N LEU A 15 6.25 -5.15 -21.23
CA LEU A 15 5.08 -4.38 -20.80
C LEU A 15 5.43 -2.91 -20.47
N ASP A 16 4.52 -1.98 -20.76
CA ASP A 16 4.67 -0.58 -20.37
C ASP A 16 4.35 -0.40 -18.88
N ILE A 17 5.35 -0.58 -18.02
CA ILE A 17 5.22 -0.39 -16.57
C ILE A 17 5.34 1.10 -16.28
N ARG A 18 4.20 1.73 -16.04
CA ARG A 18 4.11 3.13 -15.61
C ARG A 18 3.20 3.25 -14.39
N SER A 19 3.46 4.25 -13.56
CA SER A 19 2.53 4.59 -12.48
C SER A 19 1.20 5.05 -13.07
N THR A 20 0.10 4.49 -12.57
CA THR A 20 -1.25 4.99 -12.84
C THR A 20 -1.35 6.44 -12.40
N LYS A 21 -1.95 7.33 -13.21
CA LYS A 21 -2.17 8.72 -12.78
C LYS A 21 -3.20 8.77 -11.67
N ARG A 22 -3.10 9.75 -10.76
CA ARG A 22 -4.00 9.85 -9.60
C ARG A 22 -5.47 9.94 -10.03
N GLU A 23 -5.74 10.66 -11.11
CA GLU A 23 -7.07 10.82 -11.69
C GLU A 23 -7.69 9.49 -12.17
N GLU A 24 -6.85 8.50 -12.48
CA GLU A 24 -7.24 7.18 -13.00
C GLU A 24 -7.32 6.11 -11.90
N MET A 25 -6.87 6.41 -10.67
CA MET A 25 -6.75 5.42 -9.58
C MET A 25 -8.07 5.00 -8.93
N ASN A 26 -9.20 5.66 -9.24
CA ASN A 26 -10.51 5.38 -8.63
C ASN A 26 -10.48 5.29 -7.08
N LEU A 27 -9.80 6.24 -6.44
CA LEU A 27 -9.57 6.22 -4.99
C LEU A 27 -10.87 6.36 -4.20
N TYR A 28 -11.05 5.54 -3.17
CA TYR A 28 -12.10 5.69 -2.17
C TYR A 28 -11.65 6.65 -1.06
N PRO A 29 -12.47 7.63 -0.64
CA PRO A 29 -12.12 8.52 0.45
C PRO A 29 -12.10 7.77 1.79
N LEU A 30 -11.04 7.97 2.58
CA LEU A 30 -10.96 7.43 3.94
C LEU A 30 -11.72 8.34 4.92
N ASP A 31 -12.49 7.72 5.81
CA ASP A 31 -13.12 8.43 6.91
C ASP A 31 -12.13 8.62 8.06
N THR A 32 -12.34 9.67 8.83
CA THR A 32 -11.47 10.00 9.95
C THR A 32 -12.23 10.63 11.09
N PHE A 33 -11.72 10.45 12.31
CA PHE A 33 -12.24 11.09 13.52
C PHE A 33 -11.14 11.88 14.23
N LYS A 34 -11.52 12.83 15.10
CA LYS A 34 -10.57 13.64 15.86
C LYS A 34 -9.78 12.76 16.82
N TYR A 35 -8.46 12.92 16.84
CA TYR A 35 -7.60 12.25 17.82
C TYR A 35 -7.69 12.96 19.18
N GLU A 36 -8.00 12.22 20.23
CA GLU A 36 -8.25 12.78 21.57
C GLU A 36 -6.98 13.16 22.32
N PHE A 37 -5.82 12.59 21.93
CA PHE A 37 -4.56 12.71 22.67
C PHE A 37 -3.49 13.48 21.89
N ALA A 38 -3.88 14.60 21.25
CA ALA A 38 -2.97 15.43 20.46
C ALA A 38 -1.67 15.76 21.22
N GLY A 39 -0.53 15.60 20.56
CA GLY A 39 0.80 15.79 21.14
C GLY A 39 1.34 14.59 21.94
N ARG A 40 0.55 13.51 22.09
CA ARG A 40 1.05 12.24 22.66
C ARG A 40 1.38 11.24 21.57
N GLU A 41 2.56 10.64 21.69
CA GLU A 41 2.98 9.53 20.86
C GLU A 41 2.28 8.23 21.31
N ILE A 42 1.15 7.92 20.69
CA ILE A 42 0.46 6.63 20.85
C ILE A 42 0.48 5.95 19.51
N TRP A 43 1.04 4.74 19.48
CA TRP A 43 1.10 3.92 18.29
C TRP A 43 -0.24 3.21 18.06
N ILE A 44 -0.75 3.34 16.84
CA ILE A 44 -1.87 2.56 16.31
C ILE A 44 -1.30 1.53 15.33
N ASP A 45 -1.62 0.27 15.57
CA ASP A 45 -1.22 -0.88 14.75
C ASP A 45 -2.46 -1.47 14.06
N PHE A 46 -2.46 -1.50 12.72
CA PHE A 46 -3.47 -2.15 11.89
C PHE A 46 -2.87 -3.38 11.21
N GLU A 47 -3.62 -4.47 11.22
CA GLU A 47 -3.36 -5.67 10.45
C GLU A 47 -4.57 -5.97 9.58
N ILE A 48 -4.37 -6.00 8.26
CA ILE A 48 -5.40 -6.28 7.26
C ILE A 48 -5.00 -7.59 6.58
N PRO A 49 -5.41 -8.75 7.12
CA PRO A 49 -4.99 -10.06 6.62
C PRO A 49 -5.70 -10.47 5.33
N GLU A 50 -6.75 -9.75 4.94
CA GLU A 50 -7.64 -10.07 3.81
C GLU A 50 -7.38 -9.20 2.58
N PHE A 51 -6.19 -8.61 2.45
CA PHE A 51 -5.87 -7.81 1.27
C PHE A 51 -5.68 -8.70 0.05
N THR A 52 -6.35 -8.33 -1.04
CA THR A 52 -6.19 -8.95 -2.35
C THR A 52 -6.15 -7.89 -3.46
N ALA A 53 -5.40 -8.16 -4.52
CA ALA A 53 -5.29 -7.32 -5.71
C ALA A 53 -5.10 -8.18 -6.96
N ILE A 54 -5.47 -7.67 -8.13
CA ILE A 54 -5.19 -8.36 -9.41
C ILE A 54 -3.79 -7.98 -9.88
N CYS A 55 -2.99 -9.00 -10.20
CA CYS A 55 -1.67 -8.80 -10.77
C CYS A 55 -1.79 -8.27 -12.22
N PRO A 56 -1.18 -7.11 -12.56
CA PRO A 56 -1.31 -6.52 -13.90
C PRO A 56 -0.58 -7.31 -15.00
N PHE A 57 0.20 -8.34 -14.63
CA PHE A 57 0.99 -9.16 -15.54
C PHE A 57 0.30 -10.48 -15.89
N SER A 58 -0.38 -11.10 -14.92
CA SER A 58 -0.93 -12.45 -15.03
C SER A 58 -2.44 -12.53 -14.94
N ASP A 59 -3.13 -11.45 -14.54
CA ASP A 59 -4.56 -11.39 -14.21
C ASP A 59 -4.99 -12.34 -13.08
N PHE A 60 -4.04 -12.91 -12.33
CA PHE A 60 -4.34 -13.72 -11.15
C PHE A 60 -4.44 -12.87 -9.88
N PRO A 61 -5.24 -13.32 -8.88
CA PRO A 61 -5.34 -12.65 -7.60
C PRO A 61 -4.07 -12.88 -6.76
N ASP A 62 -3.50 -11.78 -6.29
CA ASP A 62 -2.49 -11.76 -5.25
C ASP A 62 -3.17 -11.61 -3.88
N PHE A 63 -2.55 -12.20 -2.85
CA PHE A 63 -3.00 -12.12 -1.47
C PHE A 63 -1.85 -11.67 -0.59
N ALA A 64 -2.11 -10.74 0.32
CA ALA A 64 -1.10 -10.29 1.27
C ALA A 64 -1.75 -9.85 2.59
N THR A 65 -0.92 -9.73 3.62
CA THR A 65 -1.28 -9.06 4.87
C THR A 65 -0.66 -7.67 4.88
N ILE A 66 -1.47 -6.63 4.96
CA ILE A 66 -0.97 -5.26 5.16
C ILE A 66 -0.79 -5.03 6.66
N LYS A 67 0.42 -4.60 7.05
CA LYS A 67 0.73 -4.15 8.41
C LYS A 67 1.03 -2.66 8.36
N LEU A 68 0.17 -1.85 8.97
CA LEU A 68 0.31 -0.40 9.03
C LEU A 68 0.48 0.02 10.49
N LYS A 69 1.54 0.78 10.76
CA LYS A 69 1.80 1.32 12.08
C LYS A 69 2.01 2.83 11.99
N TYR A 70 1.24 3.60 12.75
CA TYR A 70 1.32 5.07 12.71
C TYR A 70 1.03 5.72 14.06
N VAL A 71 1.47 6.97 14.21
CA VAL A 71 1.11 7.85 15.32
C VAL A 71 0.20 8.95 14.76
N PRO A 72 -1.06 9.06 15.19
CA PRO A 72 -1.95 10.14 14.76
C PRO A 72 -1.41 11.51 15.18
N ASN A 73 -1.54 12.52 14.30
CA ASN A 73 -1.31 13.91 14.68
C ASN A 73 -2.60 14.55 15.23
N GLU A 74 -3.54 14.88 14.35
CA GLU A 74 -4.83 15.51 14.72
C GLU A 74 -6.04 14.60 14.52
N ARG A 75 -5.93 13.59 13.64
CA ARG A 75 -7.02 12.72 13.22
C ARG A 75 -6.55 11.28 13.14
N CYS A 76 -7.45 10.36 13.47
CA CYS A 76 -7.28 8.92 13.28
C CYS A 76 -8.05 8.48 12.03
N ILE A 77 -7.52 7.46 11.36
CA ILE A 77 -8.22 6.74 10.29
C ILE A 77 -9.33 5.89 10.94
N GLU A 78 -10.53 5.94 10.38
CA GLU A 78 -11.64 5.09 10.77
C GLU A 78 -11.47 3.68 10.15
N LEU A 79 -11.75 2.62 10.89
CA LEU A 79 -11.34 1.26 10.50
C LEU A 79 -12.19 0.67 9.36
N LYS A 80 -13.45 1.09 9.22
CA LYS A 80 -14.39 0.54 8.24
C LYS A 80 -14.22 1.15 6.85
N SER A 81 -13.66 2.36 6.75
CA SER A 81 -13.58 3.12 5.49
C SER A 81 -12.66 2.55 4.42
#